data_AF-A0A2V6U0D3-F1
#
_entry.id   AF-A0A2V6U0D3-F1
#
_cell.length_a   1.000
_cell.length_b   1.000
_cell.length_c   1.000
_cell.angle_alpha   90.00
_cell.angle_beta   90.00
_cell.angle_gamma   90.00
#
_symmetry.space_group_name_H-M   'P 1'
#
loop_
_entity.id
_entity.type
_entity.pdbx_description
1 polymer ?
#
loop_
_entity_poly.entity_id
_entity_poly.type
_entity_poly.pdbx_seq_one_letter_code
_entity_poly.pdbx_strand_id
1 'polypeptide(L)'
;DFTPPPDTGRGPSVTTEWEGFGDFSDFFGSIFGRPPGGRAGAGRAGGDRAGVRMPIPGNDVEGELPLTLDDVLHGGQRRITVDGRSLDVTIPRGIRDGATLRLAGQGGPGVNGGPAGDVYLRVRLLPHPRYRVVGDDLEMDLPLWPWQAVLGAEVRVDTPDGPVTLTVPPGTQSGQRLRLRGRGLPRDGARGDLYAVVRVVVPTRPSAAEREVYEMLRRSASAPADRPATP
;
A
#
# COMPACT_ATOMS: atom_id res chain seq x y z
N ASP A 1 -14.63 -36.10 -28.10
CA ASP A 1 -14.95 -37.50 -27.76
C ASP A 1 -14.52 -37.86 -26.36
N PHE A 2 -15.45 -37.83 -25.41
CA PHE A 2 -15.29 -38.40 -24.09
C PHE A 2 -16.63 -39.04 -23.70
N THR A 3 -16.61 -40.34 -23.40
CA THR A 3 -17.81 -41.11 -23.03
C THR A 3 -17.68 -41.43 -21.54
N PRO A 4 -18.60 -40.98 -20.66
CA PRO A 4 -18.55 -41.30 -19.24
C PRO A 4 -19.11 -42.71 -18.95
N PRO A 5 -18.63 -43.39 -17.89
CA PRO A 5 -19.08 -44.73 -17.49
C PRO A 5 -20.42 -44.69 -16.72
N PRO A 6 -21.15 -45.81 -16.64
CA PRO A 6 -22.47 -45.85 -16.02
C PRO A 6 -22.39 -46.06 -14.50
N ASP A 7 -23.27 -45.32 -13.83
CA ASP A 7 -23.94 -45.61 -12.55
C ASP A 7 -23.14 -45.46 -11.24
N THR A 8 -23.45 -44.38 -10.53
CA THR A 8 -23.40 -44.30 -9.06
C THR A 8 -24.52 -43.41 -8.53
N GLY A 9 -25.63 -44.05 -8.14
CA GLY A 9 -26.22 -43.89 -6.80
C GLY A 9 -26.72 -42.51 -6.34
N ARG A 10 -27.99 -42.23 -6.66
CA ARG A 10 -29.05 -41.66 -5.81
C ARG A 10 -28.65 -40.96 -4.48
N GLY A 11 -28.82 -39.63 -4.44
CA GLY A 11 -28.95 -38.80 -3.23
C GLY A 11 -29.88 -37.61 -3.52
N PRO A 12 -30.70 -37.16 -2.55
CA PRO A 12 -31.95 -36.46 -2.85
C PRO A 12 -31.75 -35.00 -3.27
N SER A 13 -32.59 -34.59 -4.23
CA SER A 13 -32.78 -33.23 -4.71
C SER A 13 -33.29 -32.31 -3.59
N VAL A 14 -32.55 -31.25 -3.29
CA VAL A 14 -33.07 -30.08 -2.57
C VAL A 14 -33.60 -29.11 -3.63
N THR A 15 -34.91 -29.12 -3.81
CA THR A 15 -35.65 -28.05 -4.49
C THR A 15 -35.90 -26.94 -3.50
N THR A 16 -35.42 -25.75 -3.84
CA THR A 16 -35.73 -24.49 -3.18
C THR A 16 -37.20 -24.12 -3.45
N GLU A 17 -38.04 -24.14 -2.42
CA GLU A 17 -39.33 -23.44 -2.42
C GLU A 17 -39.31 -22.37 -1.33
N TRP A 18 -39.46 -21.12 -1.76
CA TRP A 18 -39.67 -19.96 -0.92
C TRP A 18 -41.14 -19.85 -0.60
N GLU A 19 -41.55 -20.22 0.62
CA GLU A 19 -42.81 -19.77 1.21
C GLU A 19 -42.61 -19.53 2.71
N GLY A 20 -43.01 -18.34 3.19
CA GLY A 20 -43.29 -18.10 4.60
C GLY A 20 -42.33 -17.14 5.32
N PHE A 21 -42.56 -15.83 5.20
CA PHE A 21 -42.10 -14.81 6.15
C PHE A 21 -42.83 -14.95 7.52
N GLY A 22 -42.66 -16.08 8.19
CA GLY A 22 -43.27 -16.38 9.50
C GLY A 22 -42.29 -16.93 10.55
N ASP A 23 -41.07 -17.28 10.15
CA ASP A 23 -40.10 -18.03 10.99
C ASP A 23 -38.99 -17.14 11.60
N PHE A 24 -39.02 -15.83 11.37
CA PHE A 24 -38.08 -14.91 12.01
C PHE A 24 -38.51 -14.49 13.44
N SER A 25 -39.77 -14.71 13.81
CA SER A 25 -40.28 -14.41 15.17
C SER A 25 -39.88 -15.47 16.20
N ASP A 26 -39.75 -16.73 15.79
CA ASP A 26 -39.49 -17.84 16.70
C ASP A 26 -38.00 -17.93 17.09
N PHE A 27 -37.11 -17.49 16.20
CA PHE A 27 -35.71 -17.30 16.52
C PHE A 27 -35.48 -16.17 17.54
N PHE A 28 -36.17 -15.03 17.38
CA PHE A 28 -36.07 -13.90 18.32
C PHE A 28 -36.67 -14.20 19.69
N GLY A 29 -37.72 -15.04 19.75
CA GLY A 29 -38.37 -15.46 20.99
C GLY A 29 -37.54 -16.43 21.86
N SER A 30 -36.62 -17.17 21.24
CA SER A 30 -35.73 -18.12 21.95
C SER A 30 -34.57 -17.44 22.70
N ILE A 31 -34.18 -16.23 22.28
CA ILE A 31 -33.09 -15.45 22.88
C ILE A 31 -33.60 -14.38 23.85
N PHE A 32 -34.76 -13.76 23.59
CA PHE A 32 -35.32 -12.71 24.44
C PHE A 32 -36.55 -13.22 25.19
N GLY A 33 -36.27 -13.95 26.27
CA GLY A 33 -37.21 -14.85 26.91
C GLY A 33 -38.55 -14.27 27.38
N ARG A 34 -39.60 -15.07 27.15
CA ARG A 34 -40.69 -15.29 28.13
C ARG A 34 -41.41 -16.62 27.84
N PRO A 35 -41.61 -17.49 28.86
CA PRO A 35 -42.36 -18.73 28.69
C PRO A 35 -43.87 -18.50 28.90
N PRO A 36 -44.76 -19.01 28.02
CA PRO A 36 -46.18 -19.11 28.30
C PRO A 36 -46.56 -20.54 28.65
N GLY A 37 -46.76 -20.82 29.95
CA GLY A 37 -47.46 -22.03 30.42
C GLY A 37 -46.76 -22.82 31.51
N GLY A 38 -47.02 -22.48 32.78
CA GLY A 38 -46.60 -23.30 33.93
C GLY A 38 -47.10 -22.73 35.26
N ARG A 39 -48.06 -23.41 35.88
CA ARG A 39 -48.71 -23.07 37.16
C ARG A 39 -47.77 -23.28 38.36
N ALA A 40 -47.87 -22.34 39.31
CA ALA A 40 -47.74 -22.46 40.77
C ALA A 40 -46.67 -23.40 41.38
N GLY A 41 -45.63 -22.78 41.94
CA GLY A 41 -44.79 -23.35 43.00
C GLY A 41 -44.37 -22.24 43.96
N ALA A 42 -44.91 -22.28 45.19
CA ALA A 42 -44.56 -21.35 46.26
C ALA A 42 -43.17 -21.69 46.81
N GLY A 43 -42.26 -20.71 46.76
CA GLY A 43 -40.93 -20.80 47.34
C GLY A 43 -40.26 -19.43 47.34
N ARG A 44 -40.20 -18.82 48.53
CA ARG A 44 -39.41 -17.62 48.83
C ARG A 44 -37.96 -17.80 48.38
N ALA A 45 -37.48 -16.90 47.55
CA ALA A 45 -36.16 -16.29 47.70
C ALA A 45 -36.13 -15.05 46.81
N GLY A 46 -36.04 -13.87 47.43
CA GLY A 46 -35.49 -12.70 46.78
C GLY A 46 -34.05 -13.03 46.41
N GLY A 47 -33.88 -13.62 45.23
CA GLY A 47 -32.60 -13.72 44.57
C GLY A 47 -32.57 -12.56 43.61
N ASP A 48 -31.81 -11.54 43.95
CA ASP A 48 -31.36 -10.52 43.02
C ASP A 48 -30.92 -11.23 41.75
N ARG A 49 -31.74 -11.18 40.69
CA ARG A 49 -31.29 -11.47 39.34
C ARG A 49 -30.37 -10.33 38.97
N ALA A 50 -29.18 -10.33 39.55
CA ALA A 50 -28.01 -9.71 38.98
C ALA A 50 -27.88 -10.36 37.60
N GLY A 51 -28.46 -9.70 36.59
CA GLY A 51 -28.39 -10.15 35.21
C GLY A 51 -26.92 -10.41 34.92
N VAL A 52 -26.62 -11.62 34.48
CA VAL A 52 -25.27 -11.99 34.06
C VAL A 52 -24.88 -11.01 32.96
N ARG A 53 -24.10 -9.99 33.32
CA ARG A 53 -23.59 -8.99 32.40
C ARG A 53 -22.50 -9.68 31.61
N MET A 54 -22.88 -10.26 30.47
CA MET A 54 -21.93 -10.89 29.57
C MET A 54 -20.90 -9.84 29.12
N PRO A 55 -19.59 -10.14 29.19
CA PRO A 55 -18.55 -9.31 28.59
C PRO A 55 -18.76 -9.21 27.08
N ILE A 56 -18.77 -7.99 26.54
CA ILE A 56 -18.91 -7.74 25.10
C ILE A 56 -17.61 -7.06 24.63
N PRO A 57 -16.87 -7.65 23.68
CA PRO A 57 -15.68 -7.02 23.11
C PRO A 57 -16.02 -5.67 22.44
N GLY A 58 -15.06 -4.75 22.48
CA GLY A 58 -15.16 -3.50 21.76
C GLY A 58 -15.03 -3.70 20.24
N ASN A 59 -15.50 -2.71 19.47
CA ASN A 59 -15.44 -2.76 18.02
C ASN A 59 -14.02 -2.50 17.49
N ASP A 60 -13.67 -3.14 16.39
CA ASP A 60 -12.46 -2.82 15.64
C ASP A 60 -12.63 -1.50 14.87
N VAL A 61 -11.52 -0.79 14.66
CA VAL A 61 -11.47 0.48 13.94
C VAL A 61 -10.51 0.35 12.76
N GLU A 62 -10.94 0.80 11.59
CA GLU A 62 -10.09 0.86 10.40
C GLU A 62 -9.71 2.31 10.08
N GLY A 63 -8.53 2.52 9.51
CA GLY A 63 -8.07 3.83 9.09
C GLY A 63 -6.95 3.77 8.05
N GLU A 64 -6.63 4.93 7.47
CA GLU A 64 -5.47 5.08 6.59
C GLU A 64 -4.29 5.70 7.36
N LEU A 65 -3.08 5.22 7.08
CA LEU A 65 -1.84 5.81 7.58
C LEU A 65 -1.05 6.40 6.39
N PRO A 66 -1.19 7.70 6.11
CA PRO A 66 -0.43 8.35 5.05
C PRO A 66 1.04 8.50 5.46
N LEU A 67 1.93 7.83 4.74
CA LEU A 67 3.38 7.85 4.99
C LEU A 67 4.11 8.57 3.87
N THR A 68 5.15 9.30 4.22
CA THR A 68 6.11 9.85 3.26
C THR A 68 7.15 8.80 2.88
N LEU A 69 7.90 9.05 1.80
CA LEU A 69 9.04 8.20 1.44
C LEU A 69 10.07 8.12 2.57
N ASP A 70 10.30 9.22 3.30
CA ASP A 70 11.23 9.28 4.41
C ASP A 70 10.81 8.37 5.58
N ASP A 71 9.50 8.38 5.91
CA ASP A 71 8.91 7.47 6.90
C ASP A 71 9.18 6.00 6.53
N VAL A 72 9.08 5.64 5.25
CA VAL A 72 9.33 4.26 4.80
C VAL A 72 10.82 3.91 4.83
N LEU A 73 11.69 4.85 4.47
CA LEU A 73 13.14 4.64 4.42
C LEU A 73 13.77 4.44 5.80
N HIS A 74 13.29 5.20 6.79
CA HIS A 74 13.87 5.26 8.12
C HIS A 74 13.01 4.52 9.17
N GLY A 75 11.72 4.35 8.93
CA GLY A 75 10.77 3.91 9.96
C GLY A 75 10.64 4.96 11.07
N GLY A 76 10.11 4.55 12.21
CA GLY A 76 10.08 5.38 13.42
C GLY A 76 8.77 5.28 14.18
N GLN A 77 8.59 6.18 15.15
CA GLN A 77 7.33 6.30 15.89
C GLN A 77 6.57 7.53 15.42
N ARG A 78 5.27 7.40 15.21
CA ARG A 78 4.39 8.49 14.77
C ARG A 78 3.12 8.51 15.59
N ARG A 79 2.77 9.69 16.08
CA ARG A 79 1.48 9.93 16.72
C ARG A 79 0.44 10.24 15.66
N ILE A 80 -0.66 9.51 15.67
CA ILE A 80 -1.80 9.74 14.77
C ILE A 80 -3.08 9.91 15.58
N THR A 81 -4.07 10.55 14.97
CA THR A 81 -5.41 10.65 15.56
C THR A 81 -6.37 9.79 14.76
N VAL A 82 -6.98 8.80 15.42
CA VAL A 82 -7.97 7.90 14.84
C VAL A 82 -9.21 7.97 15.72
N ASP A 83 -10.35 8.32 15.14
CA ASP A 83 -11.63 8.44 15.85
C ASP A 83 -11.53 9.30 17.13
N GLY A 84 -10.89 10.47 17.00
CA GLY A 84 -10.69 11.43 18.10
C GLY A 84 -9.66 11.02 19.17
N ARG A 85 -9.02 9.85 19.04
CA ARG A 85 -8.02 9.33 20.00
C ARG A 85 -6.62 9.41 19.40
N SER A 86 -5.65 9.83 20.22
CA SER A 86 -4.23 9.87 19.81
C SER A 86 -3.56 8.54 20.11
N LEU A 87 -2.98 7.92 19.08
CA LEU A 87 -2.31 6.62 19.14
C LEU A 87 -0.86 6.78 18.68
N ASP A 88 0.07 6.16 19.40
CA ASP A 88 1.48 6.10 19.02
C ASP A 88 1.71 4.80 18.22
N VAL A 89 2.14 4.96 16.96
CA VAL A 89 2.31 3.86 16.01
C VAL A 89 3.78 3.71 15.68
N THR A 90 4.29 2.49 15.80
CA THR A 90 5.64 2.15 15.33
C THR A 90 5.57 1.72 13.87
N ILE A 91 6.23 2.47 13.00
CA ILE A 91 6.34 2.24 11.56
C ILE A 91 7.60 1.40 11.31
N PRO A 92 7.46 0.14 10.85
CA PRO A 92 8.59 -0.67 10.44
C PRO A 92 9.31 -0.05 9.25
N ARG A 93 10.63 -0.12 9.27
CA ARG A 93 11.47 0.29 8.14
C ARG A 93 11.17 -0.59 6.92
N GLY A 94 11.00 0.03 5.75
CA GLY A 94 10.69 -0.68 4.51
C GLY A 94 9.24 -1.14 4.40
N ILE A 95 8.33 -0.60 5.20
CA ILE A 95 6.91 -0.93 5.09
C ILE A 95 6.37 -0.60 3.69
N ARG A 96 5.63 -1.55 3.10
CA ARG A 96 5.11 -1.42 1.74
C ARG A 96 3.81 -0.63 1.71
N ASP A 97 3.58 0.05 0.59
CA ASP A 97 2.28 0.64 0.30
C ASP A 97 1.18 -0.43 0.32
N GLY A 98 0.04 -0.10 0.89
CA GLY A 98 -1.09 -1.02 1.07
C GLY A 98 -0.95 -2.05 2.18
N ALA A 99 0.18 -2.11 2.90
CA ALA A 99 0.33 -2.97 4.07
C ALA A 99 -0.61 -2.55 5.22
N THR A 100 -1.06 -3.50 6.03
CA THR A 100 -1.93 -3.23 7.18
C THR A 100 -1.15 -3.37 8.50
N LEU A 101 -1.14 -2.31 9.29
CA LEU A 101 -0.61 -2.30 10.66
C LEU A 101 -1.74 -2.52 11.66
N ARG A 102 -1.59 -3.53 12.53
CA ARG A 102 -2.54 -3.83 13.61
C ARG A 102 -2.04 -3.26 14.93
N LEU A 103 -2.86 -2.46 15.60
CA LEU A 103 -2.65 -2.00 16.96
C LEU A 103 -3.61 -2.74 17.88
N ALA A 104 -3.11 -3.77 18.56
CA ALA A 104 -3.93 -4.62 19.41
C ALA A 104 -4.49 -3.85 20.62
N GLY A 105 -5.79 -4.00 20.89
CA GLY A 105 -6.48 -3.39 22.03
C GLY A 105 -6.64 -1.87 21.96
N GLN A 106 -6.36 -1.24 20.81
CA GLN A 106 -6.49 0.21 20.62
C GLN A 106 -7.82 0.61 19.93
N GLY A 107 -8.68 -0.35 19.62
CA GLY A 107 -10.01 -0.16 19.04
C GLY A 107 -11.01 0.38 20.06
N GLY A 108 -12.30 0.26 19.77
CA GLY A 108 -13.36 0.72 20.66
C GLY A 108 -13.31 0.05 22.04
N PRO A 109 -13.78 0.71 23.11
CA PRO A 109 -13.83 0.10 24.44
C PRO A 109 -14.84 -1.06 24.48
N GLY A 110 -14.49 -2.14 25.16
CA GLY A 110 -15.43 -3.23 25.47
C GLY A 110 -16.42 -2.86 26.57
N VAL A 111 -17.52 -3.60 26.65
CA VAL A 111 -18.60 -3.41 27.63
C VAL A 111 -18.58 -4.56 28.65
N ASN A 112 -18.97 -4.28 29.90
CA ASN A 112 -19.03 -5.26 30.99
C ASN A 112 -17.71 -6.02 31.24
N GLY A 113 -16.57 -5.33 31.09
CA GLY A 113 -15.25 -5.94 31.23
C GLY A 113 -14.78 -6.74 30.01
N GLY A 114 -15.46 -6.63 28.87
CA GLY A 114 -14.95 -7.15 27.59
C GLY A 114 -13.68 -6.41 27.15
N PRO A 115 -12.80 -7.07 26.38
CA PRO A 115 -11.56 -6.45 25.87
C PRO A 115 -11.89 -5.32 24.88
N ALA A 116 -10.98 -4.36 24.74
CA ALA A 116 -11.06 -3.40 23.65
C ALA A 116 -10.83 -4.10 22.30
N GLY A 117 -11.42 -3.57 21.23
CA GLY A 117 -11.14 -4.01 19.86
C GLY A 117 -9.74 -3.59 19.41
N ASP A 118 -9.43 -3.79 18.13
CA ASP A 118 -8.16 -3.45 17.50
C ASP A 118 -8.27 -2.26 16.56
N VAL A 119 -7.12 -1.68 16.18
CA VAL A 119 -7.05 -0.71 15.08
C VAL A 119 -6.27 -1.30 13.92
N TYR A 120 -6.84 -1.28 12.72
CA TYR A 120 -6.19 -1.67 11.48
C TYR A 120 -5.91 -0.44 10.63
N LEU A 121 -4.63 -0.13 10.44
CA LEU A 121 -4.17 1.01 9.67
C LEU A 121 -3.63 0.53 8.33
N ARG A 122 -4.31 0.87 7.24
CA ARG A 122 -3.80 0.63 5.90
C ARG A 122 -2.79 1.72 5.53
N VAL A 123 -1.56 1.32 5.29
CA VAL A 123 -0.49 2.22 4.84
C VAL A 123 -0.80 2.74 3.45
N ARG A 124 -0.65 4.05 3.30
CA ARG A 124 -0.74 4.73 2.02
C ARG A 124 0.49 5.59 1.79
N LEU A 125 1.32 5.21 0.84
CA LEU A 125 2.50 5.99 0.48
C LEU A 125 2.07 7.25 -0.29
N LEU A 126 2.49 8.41 0.22
CA LEU A 126 2.27 9.69 -0.43
C LEU A 126 3.19 9.81 -1.66
N PRO A 127 2.69 10.33 -2.79
CA PRO A 127 3.52 10.59 -3.95
C PRO A 127 4.70 11.51 -3.61
N HIS A 128 5.90 11.13 -4.08
CA HIS A 128 7.10 11.93 -3.88
C HIS A 128 7.43 12.74 -5.15
N PRO A 129 7.80 14.03 -5.05
CA PRO A 129 8.01 14.88 -6.24
C PRO A 129 9.16 14.46 -7.14
N ARG A 130 10.17 13.76 -6.59
CA ARG A 130 11.38 13.33 -7.31
C ARG A 130 11.46 11.83 -7.59
N TYR A 131 10.78 11.02 -6.78
CA TYR A 131 10.99 9.57 -6.78
C TYR A 131 9.68 8.85 -7.03
N ARG A 132 9.73 7.82 -7.85
CA ARG A 132 8.65 6.85 -8.04
C ARG A 132 9.09 5.54 -7.42
N VAL A 133 8.23 4.94 -6.59
CA VAL A 133 8.48 3.60 -6.02
C VAL A 133 8.02 2.56 -7.04
N VAL A 134 8.91 1.61 -7.36
CA VAL A 134 8.63 0.48 -8.25
C VAL A 134 9.11 -0.80 -7.57
N GLY A 135 8.19 -1.50 -6.90
CA GLY A 135 8.54 -2.63 -6.04
C GLY A 135 9.39 -2.16 -4.86
N ASP A 136 10.59 -2.75 -4.70
CA ASP A 136 11.57 -2.31 -3.69
C ASP A 136 12.56 -1.25 -4.25
N ASP A 137 12.46 -0.92 -5.53
CA ASP A 137 13.35 0.03 -6.21
C ASP A 137 12.72 1.43 -6.28
N LEU A 138 13.58 2.42 -6.53
CA LEU A 138 13.20 3.80 -6.79
C LEU A 138 13.57 4.19 -8.22
N GLU A 139 12.76 5.04 -8.83
CA GLU A 139 13.10 5.71 -10.09
C GLU A 139 13.08 7.22 -9.91
N MET A 140 14.02 7.90 -10.56
CA MET A 140 14.00 9.35 -10.69
C MET A 140 14.32 9.75 -12.12
N ASP A 141 13.79 10.89 -12.55
CA ASP A 141 14.18 11.47 -13.83
C ASP A 141 15.52 12.20 -13.68
N LEU A 142 16.49 11.87 -14.55
CA LEU A 142 17.80 12.51 -14.61
C LEU A 142 17.85 13.43 -15.84
N PRO A 143 17.63 14.74 -15.66
CA PRO A 143 17.75 15.69 -16.75
C PRO A 143 19.23 15.82 -17.13
N LEU A 144 19.53 15.59 -18.41
CA LEU A 144 20.87 15.78 -18.98
C LEU A 144 20.81 16.76 -20.14
N TRP A 145 21.83 17.62 -20.24
CA TRP A 145 22.04 18.40 -21.45
C TRP A 145 22.48 17.49 -22.61
N PRO A 146 22.23 17.87 -23.88
CA PRO A 146 22.56 17.01 -25.01
C PRO A 146 24.05 16.68 -25.07
N TRP A 147 24.92 17.65 -24.75
CA TRP A 147 26.36 17.43 -24.72
C TRP A 147 26.79 16.46 -23.60
N GLN A 148 26.12 16.43 -22.45
CA GLN A 148 26.42 15.48 -21.37
C GLN A 148 26.06 14.05 -21.79
N ALA A 149 24.95 13.88 -22.49
CA ALA A 149 24.53 12.58 -23.01
C ALA A 149 25.47 12.08 -24.12
N VAL A 150 25.91 12.97 -25.02
CA VAL A 150 26.81 12.63 -26.15
C VAL A 150 28.23 12.36 -25.67
N LEU A 151 28.81 13.26 -24.89
CA LEU A 151 30.23 13.23 -24.51
C LEU A 151 30.50 12.42 -23.24
N GLY A 152 29.46 12.13 -22.47
CA GLY A 152 29.59 11.65 -21.10
C GLY A 152 29.81 12.80 -20.13
N ALA A 153 29.52 12.55 -18.86
CA ALA A 153 29.65 13.55 -17.79
C ALA A 153 29.71 12.88 -16.42
N GLU A 154 30.22 13.60 -15.42
CA GLU A 154 29.94 13.29 -14.02
C GLU A 154 28.87 14.26 -13.52
N VAL A 155 27.76 13.72 -13.03
CA VAL A 155 26.62 14.52 -12.56
C VAL A 155 26.33 14.22 -11.10
N ARG A 156 26.08 15.26 -10.32
CA ARG A 156 25.65 15.12 -8.92
C ARG A 156 24.15 14.80 -8.91
N VAL A 157 23.80 13.68 -8.28
CA VAL A 157 22.44 13.19 -8.14
C VAL A 157 22.07 13.19 -6.66
N ASP A 158 21.00 13.87 -6.32
CA ASP A 158 20.41 13.76 -4.98
C ASP A 158 19.73 12.40 -4.86
N THR A 159 20.19 11.56 -3.93
CA THR A 159 19.54 10.30 -3.57
C THR A 159 18.86 10.44 -2.21
N PRO A 160 17.98 9.51 -1.80
CA PRO A 160 17.30 9.61 -0.51
C PRO A 160 18.25 9.60 0.70
N ASP A 161 19.41 8.93 0.60
CA ASP A 161 20.41 8.90 1.68
C ASP A 161 21.45 10.04 1.56
N GLY A 162 21.25 10.97 0.61
CA GLY A 162 22.16 12.06 0.32
C GLY A 162 22.72 12.07 -1.11
N PRO A 163 23.53 13.08 -1.45
CA PRO A 163 24.02 13.30 -2.80
C PRO A 163 25.14 12.33 -3.18
N VAL A 164 25.12 11.83 -4.41
CA VAL A 164 26.14 10.93 -4.98
C VAL A 164 26.55 11.42 -6.38
N THR A 165 27.80 11.22 -6.75
CA THR A 165 28.27 11.46 -8.13
C THR A 165 27.95 10.25 -9.00
N LEU A 166 27.21 10.46 -10.08
CA LEU A 166 26.88 9.46 -11.09
C LEU A 166 27.70 9.73 -12.36
N THR A 167 28.43 8.71 -12.81
CA THR A 167 29.11 8.75 -14.11
C THR A 167 28.13 8.40 -15.23
N VAL A 168 27.95 9.32 -16.17
CA VAL A 168 27.16 9.17 -17.39
C VAL A 168 28.12 8.76 -18.52
N PRO A 169 27.95 7.57 -19.11
CA PRO A 169 28.76 7.14 -20.25
C PRO A 169 28.52 8.01 -21.50
N PRO A 170 29.52 8.17 -22.38
CA PRO A 170 29.31 8.78 -23.69
C PRO A 170 28.28 8.00 -24.53
N GLY A 171 27.51 8.72 -25.34
CA GLY A 171 26.46 8.15 -26.18
C GLY A 171 25.22 7.66 -25.41
N THR A 172 25.01 8.13 -24.18
CA THR A 172 23.82 7.82 -23.38
C THR A 172 22.55 8.31 -24.08
N GLN A 173 21.50 7.49 -24.08
CA GLN A 173 20.22 7.80 -24.74
C GLN A 173 19.13 8.20 -23.75
N SER A 174 18.13 8.95 -24.23
CA SER A 174 16.91 9.20 -23.43
C SER A 174 16.18 7.89 -23.14
N GLY A 175 15.62 7.77 -21.93
CA GLY A 175 14.97 6.55 -21.43
C GLY A 175 15.95 5.50 -20.88
N GLN A 176 17.26 5.64 -21.12
CA GLN A 176 18.25 4.74 -20.54
C GLN A 176 18.22 4.84 -19.01
N ARG A 177 18.27 3.67 -18.35
CA ARG A 177 18.19 3.56 -16.89
C ARG A 177 19.60 3.35 -16.32
N LEU A 178 20.13 4.35 -15.63
CA LEU A 178 21.42 4.26 -14.93
C LEU A 178 21.21 3.84 -13.48
N ARG A 179 21.81 2.72 -13.06
CA ARG A 179 21.57 2.09 -11.76
C ARG A 179 22.54 2.59 -10.70
N LEU A 180 22.01 3.09 -9.59
CA LEU A 180 22.71 3.38 -8.35
C LEU A 180 22.39 2.28 -7.32
N ARG A 181 23.35 1.38 -7.11
CA ARG A 181 23.16 0.20 -6.26
C ARG A 181 22.90 0.55 -4.79
N GLY A 182 21.93 -0.12 -4.18
CA GLY A 182 21.63 -0.02 -2.75
C GLY A 182 21.01 1.30 -2.31
N ARG A 183 20.48 2.08 -3.26
CA ARG A 183 19.86 3.39 -3.04
C ARG A 183 18.33 3.39 -3.15
N GLY A 184 17.72 2.21 -3.20
CA GLY A 184 16.27 2.02 -3.19
C GLY A 184 15.70 1.84 -1.78
N LEU A 185 14.51 1.24 -1.69
CA LEU A 185 13.84 1.00 -0.42
C LEU A 185 14.51 -0.14 0.37
N PRO A 186 14.46 -0.11 1.72
CA PRO A 186 14.86 -1.24 2.55
C PRO A 186 13.98 -2.47 2.29
N ARG A 187 14.61 -3.64 2.24
CA ARG A 187 13.94 -4.95 2.31
C ARG A 187 14.73 -5.86 3.27
N ASP A 188 14.18 -6.98 3.69
CA ASP A 188 14.81 -7.92 4.65
C ASP A 188 16.33 -8.08 4.48
N GLY A 189 17.11 -7.40 5.34
CA GLY A 189 18.57 -7.43 5.33
C GLY A 189 19.27 -6.79 4.12
N ALA A 190 18.54 -6.20 3.17
CA ALA A 190 19.06 -5.65 1.93
C ALA A 190 18.38 -4.31 1.57
N ARG A 191 18.73 -3.76 0.40
CA ARG A 191 18.02 -2.61 -0.19
C ARG A 191 17.83 -2.84 -1.67
N GLY A 192 16.76 -2.28 -2.21
CA GLY A 192 16.62 -2.09 -3.64
C GLY A 192 17.59 -1.03 -4.18
N ASP A 193 17.40 -0.65 -5.43
CA ASP A 193 18.26 0.28 -6.15
C ASP A 193 17.51 1.56 -6.53
N LEU A 194 18.28 2.60 -6.89
CA LEU A 194 17.76 3.79 -7.53
C LEU A 194 18.12 3.78 -9.01
N TYR A 195 17.13 3.89 -9.87
CA TYR A 195 17.30 4.03 -11.32
C TYR A 195 17.12 5.49 -11.72
N ALA A 196 18.21 6.10 -12.18
CA ALA A 196 18.19 7.40 -12.82
C ALA A 196 17.79 7.22 -14.30
N VAL A 197 16.55 7.56 -14.63
CA VAL A 197 15.99 7.47 -15.98
C VAL A 197 16.37 8.74 -16.73
N VAL A 198 17.22 8.58 -17.74
CA VAL A 198 17.77 9.71 -18.49
C VAL A 198 16.68 10.43 -19.28
N ARG A 199 16.63 11.76 -19.15
CA ARG A 199 15.84 12.64 -20.01
C ARG A 199 16.74 13.71 -20.59
N VAL A 200 17.01 13.66 -21.89
CA VAL A 200 17.76 14.72 -22.55
C VAL A 200 16.86 15.95 -22.65
N VAL A 201 17.29 17.05 -22.02
CA VAL A 201 16.58 18.33 -22.01
C VAL A 201 17.33 19.33 -22.89
N VAL A 202 16.59 20.11 -23.67
CA VAL A 202 17.15 21.15 -24.54
C VAL A 202 16.87 22.54 -23.95
N PRO A 203 17.76 23.52 -24.17
CA PRO A 203 17.54 24.88 -23.70
C PRO A 203 16.31 25.48 -24.39
N THR A 204 15.36 26.02 -23.61
CA THR A 204 14.14 26.63 -24.14
C THR A 204 14.40 27.97 -24.83
N ARG A 205 15.45 28.68 -24.41
CA ARG A 205 15.87 29.98 -24.95
C ARG A 205 17.39 30.01 -25.13
N PRO A 206 17.93 29.37 -26.18
CA PRO A 206 19.37 29.38 -26.42
C PRO A 206 19.87 30.80 -26.73
N SER A 207 21.04 31.13 -26.20
CA SER A 207 21.82 32.31 -26.55
C SER A 207 22.26 32.29 -28.02
N ALA A 208 22.75 33.42 -28.53
CA ALA A 208 23.27 33.49 -29.90
C ALA A 208 24.42 32.48 -30.13
N ALA A 209 25.33 32.37 -29.16
CA ALA A 209 26.45 31.42 -29.21
C ALA A 209 25.98 29.96 -29.20
N GLU A 210 25.02 29.60 -28.33
CA GLU A 210 24.47 28.23 -28.32
C GLU A 210 23.78 27.90 -29.65
N ARG A 211 23.00 28.83 -30.21
CA ARG A 211 22.37 28.63 -31.52
C ARG A 211 23.40 28.37 -32.61
N GLU A 212 24.49 29.12 -32.63
CA GLU A 212 25.57 28.93 -33.62
C GLU A 212 26.19 27.53 -33.52
N VAL A 213 26.44 27.03 -32.31
CA VAL A 213 26.94 25.67 -32.08
C VAL A 213 25.94 24.61 -32.56
N TYR A 214 24.64 24.78 -32.28
CA TYR A 214 23.61 23.88 -32.78
C TYR A 214 23.46 23.91 -34.32
N GLU A 215 23.65 25.06 -34.95
CA GLU A 215 23.68 25.19 -36.41
C GLU A 215 24.89 24.49 -37.04
N MET A 216 26.05 24.56 -36.38
CA MET A 216 27.23 23.78 -36.78
C MET A 216 26.95 22.28 -36.68
N LEU A 217 26.37 21.83 -35.56
CA LEU A 217 25.94 20.44 -35.37
C LEU A 217 24.94 20.01 -36.44
N ARG A 218 23.96 20.85 -36.81
CA ARG A 218 22.98 20.53 -37.87
C ARG A 218 23.66 20.24 -39.20
N ARG A 219 24.73 20.96 -39.54
CA ARG A 219 25.47 20.78 -40.81
C ARG A 219 26.35 19.53 -40.82
N SER A 220 26.89 19.12 -39.67
CA SER A 220 27.83 18.00 -39.57
C SER A 220 27.21 16.68 -39.09
N ALA A 221 26.03 16.72 -38.48
CA ALA A 221 25.38 15.54 -37.94
C ALA A 221 25.03 14.54 -39.04
N SER A 222 25.36 13.27 -38.82
CA SER A 222 24.81 12.18 -39.62
C SER A 222 23.31 12.04 -39.37
N ALA A 223 22.57 11.52 -40.35
CA ALA A 223 21.17 11.19 -40.17
C ALA A 223 21.00 10.32 -38.90
N PRO A 224 19.91 10.51 -38.13
CA PRO A 224 19.61 9.60 -37.03
C PRO A 224 19.63 8.17 -37.57
N ALA A 225 20.47 7.31 -37.00
CA ALA A 225 20.40 5.90 -37.33
C ALA A 225 19.01 5.41 -36.91
N ASP A 226 18.21 4.94 -37.87
CA ASP A 226 16.92 4.33 -37.62
C ASP A 226 17.17 3.02 -36.87
N ARG A 227 17.35 3.13 -35.55
CA ARG A 227 17.58 1.99 -34.68
C ARG A 227 16.19 1.57 -34.23
N PRO A 228 15.65 0.43 -34.69
CA PRO A 228 14.32 0.00 -34.29
C PRO A 228 14.28 -0.03 -32.77
N ALA A 229 13.23 0.55 -32.19
CA ALA A 229 12.96 0.39 -30.77
C ALA A 229 12.94 -1.12 -30.50
N THR A 230 13.94 -1.63 -29.79
CA THR A 230 13.98 -3.04 -29.42
C THR A 230 12.71 -3.32 -28.60
N PRO A 231 11.87 -4.29 -28.99
CA PRO A 231 10.65 -4.63 -28.25
C PRO A 231 10.95 -5.12 -26.83
#